data_AF-A0A7X9F7B1-F1
#
_entry.id   AF-A0A7X9F7B1-F1
#
_cell.length_a   1.000
_cell.length_b   1.000
_cell.length_c   1.000
_cell.angle_alpha   90.00
_cell.angle_beta   90.00
_cell.angle_gamma   90.00
#
_symmetry.space_group_name_H-M   'P 1'
#
loop_
_entity.id
_entity.type
_entity.pdbx_description
1 polymer ?
#
loop_
_entity_poly.entity_id
_entity_poly.type
_entity_poly.pdbx_seq_one_letter_code
_entity_poly.pdbx_strand_id
1 'polypeptide(L)'
;MKNNCRRGFLLLPVITASAVILFLLTGFLGVKEQGGSSSLSDVPVSGAFRLPDSVSFAGERVPLGNFDTRESLDREIIMTAYRHGSTILIIKRAARYFPVIEKILEEEGIPDDFKYVALAESELMNQVSPAGAVGFWQIMSATGKEYGMEINNEVDERYHFEKSTRVACDYFRKSYQKYGSWTLAAASYNGGRKAIDEQLAIQKQNNYYDLLLSDETARYLFRIVAYKLIMENPSSYGFSIRPEEMYQPLRYTEVKVDTAVTDFARFAAGFGTNYKLLKFYNPWLRKPFLTRRLNKTYFIKIPEPGSRTEFEADLLQNRDQ
;
A
#
# COMPACT_ATOMS: atom_id res chain seq x y z
N MET A 1 17.04 42.95 46.10
CA MET A 1 17.83 44.09 46.66
C MET A 1 19.31 43.81 46.40
N LYS A 2 20.04 44.88 46.05
CA LYS A 2 21.39 44.94 45.46
C LYS A 2 22.53 44.32 46.30
N ASN A 3 23.55 43.80 45.61
CA ASN A 3 24.99 44.16 45.67
C ASN A 3 25.86 42.92 45.41
N ASN A 4 27.04 42.94 44.79
CA ASN A 4 27.70 43.77 43.78
C ASN A 4 29.08 43.09 43.52
N CYS A 5 29.73 43.41 42.39
CA CYS A 5 31.20 43.35 42.17
C CYS A 5 31.83 41.95 41.85
N ARG A 6 32.74 41.75 40.88
CA ARG A 6 33.71 42.62 40.16
C ARG A 6 34.12 42.06 38.78
N ARG A 7 34.35 42.99 37.83
CA ARG A 7 35.49 43.22 36.86
C ARG A 7 36.18 41.99 36.23
N GLY A 8 36.59 41.97 34.95
CA GLY A 8 36.71 42.97 33.88
C GLY A 8 37.44 42.34 32.66
N PHE A 9 37.19 42.88 31.46
CA PHE A 9 37.68 42.43 30.14
C PHE A 9 39.16 42.77 29.87
N LEU A 10 39.86 42.00 28.99
CA LEU A 10 40.34 42.43 27.65
C LEU A 10 41.37 41.44 27.00
N LEU A 11 41.08 41.09 25.73
CA LEU A 11 41.93 40.88 24.54
C LEU A 11 42.88 39.65 24.34
N LEU A 12 42.61 38.94 23.23
CA LEU A 12 43.42 38.00 22.41
C LEU A 12 44.34 38.76 21.40
N PRO A 13 45.16 38.14 20.50
CA PRO A 13 45.70 36.76 20.34
C PRO A 13 47.24 36.73 20.02
N VAL A 14 47.83 35.56 19.70
CA VAL A 14 48.79 35.29 18.57
C VAL A 14 49.38 33.86 18.63
N ILE A 15 49.54 33.27 17.43
CA ILE A 15 49.95 31.91 17.04
C ILE A 15 51.49 31.73 17.07
N THR A 16 52.01 30.51 17.28
CA THR A 16 53.10 29.90 16.47
C THR A 16 53.35 28.41 16.80
N ALA A 17 53.70 27.66 15.76
CA ALA A 17 53.84 26.21 15.68
C ALA A 17 55.22 25.69 16.14
N SER A 18 55.34 24.40 16.46
CA SER A 18 56.57 23.60 16.28
C SER A 18 56.31 22.09 16.35
N ALA A 19 56.98 21.36 15.46
CA ALA A 19 56.91 19.92 15.22
C ALA A 19 57.76 19.10 16.20
N VAL A 20 57.37 17.85 16.46
CA VAL A 20 58.29 16.77 16.88
C VAL A 20 57.98 15.51 16.07
N ILE A 21 58.97 15.16 15.26
CA ILE A 21 59.13 13.90 14.52
C ILE A 21 59.78 12.88 15.46
N LEU A 22 59.57 11.59 15.16
CA LEU A 22 60.48 10.46 15.44
C LEU A 22 60.15 9.57 16.66
N PHE A 23 59.38 8.52 16.42
CA PHE A 23 59.65 7.20 17.03
C PHE A 23 59.84 6.18 15.90
N LEU A 24 61.11 5.84 15.68
CA LEU A 24 61.66 4.78 14.83
C LEU A 24 61.02 3.43 15.21
N LEU A 25 60.43 2.64 14.31
CA LEU A 25 61.05 1.81 13.25
C LEU A 25 62.32 1.08 13.70
N THR A 26 62.13 -0.13 14.22
CA THR A 26 62.79 -1.42 13.88
C THR A 26 62.70 -2.33 15.11
N GLY A 27 62.17 -3.55 15.08
CA GLY A 27 61.51 -4.31 14.05
C GLY A 27 60.97 -5.58 14.70
N PHE A 28 60.01 -6.23 14.07
CA PHE A 28 59.96 -7.69 14.12
C PHE A 28 59.52 -8.17 12.75
N LEU A 29 60.41 -8.94 12.18
CA LEU A 29 60.33 -9.62 10.90
C LEU A 29 59.08 -10.51 10.84
N GLY A 30 58.42 -10.47 9.68
CA GLY A 30 57.75 -11.64 9.11
C GLY A 30 56.49 -12.13 9.81
N VAL A 31 55.35 -11.52 9.48
CA VAL A 31 54.12 -12.31 9.33
C VAL A 31 53.70 -12.25 7.87
N LYS A 32 53.74 -13.43 7.28
CA LYS A 32 53.38 -13.83 5.93
C LYS A 32 52.05 -13.19 5.51
N GLU A 33 52.01 -12.59 4.32
CA GLU A 33 50.76 -12.32 3.61
C GLU A 33 49.95 -13.62 3.56
N GLN A 34 48.84 -13.66 4.28
CA GLN A 34 47.68 -14.42 3.85
C GLN A 34 46.72 -13.40 3.25
N GLY A 35 46.62 -13.46 1.92
CA GLY A 35 45.54 -12.83 1.20
C GLY A 35 44.22 -13.33 1.76
N GLY A 36 43.57 -12.49 2.54
CA GLY A 36 42.14 -12.43 2.63
C GLY A 36 41.78 -11.06 2.12
N SER A 37 41.38 -10.95 0.86
CA SER A 37 40.47 -9.87 0.49
C SER A 37 39.26 -10.06 1.39
N SER A 38 39.19 -9.33 2.50
CA SER A 38 37.91 -9.04 3.11
C SER A 38 37.20 -8.21 2.07
N SER A 39 36.46 -8.89 1.21
CA SER A 39 35.62 -8.27 0.22
C SER A 39 34.78 -7.24 0.96
N LEU A 40 34.78 -6.01 0.46
CA LEU A 40 33.79 -5.00 0.82
C LEU A 40 32.39 -5.44 0.30
N SER A 41 32.02 -6.71 0.45
CA SER A 41 30.93 -7.36 -0.29
C SER A 41 29.59 -7.39 0.41
N ASP A 42 29.38 -6.67 1.52
CA ASP A 42 28.07 -6.71 2.20
C ASP A 42 27.56 -5.31 2.58
N VAL A 43 27.89 -4.30 1.77
CA VAL A 43 27.02 -3.13 1.69
C VAL A 43 25.97 -3.46 0.62
N PRO A 44 24.67 -3.56 0.95
CA PRO A 44 23.64 -3.71 -0.08
C PRO A 44 23.74 -2.47 -0.97
N VAL A 45 24.27 -2.64 -2.18
CA VAL A 45 24.33 -1.54 -3.13
C VAL A 45 22.90 -1.29 -3.56
N SER A 46 22.29 -0.25 -3.00
CA SER A 46 21.10 0.35 -3.59
C SER A 46 21.47 0.80 -5.01
N GLY A 47 21.12 -0.03 -6.00
CA GLY A 47 21.36 0.21 -7.42
C GLY A 47 20.08 0.54 -8.19
N ALA A 48 20.21 1.02 -9.42
CA ALA A 48 19.06 1.18 -10.30
C ALA A 48 18.52 -0.18 -10.75
N PHE A 49 17.20 -0.29 -10.92
CA PHE A 49 16.58 -1.47 -11.53
C PHE A 49 16.54 -1.29 -13.05
N ARG A 50 16.73 -2.38 -13.80
CA ARG A 50 16.54 -2.33 -15.25
C ARG A 50 15.05 -2.19 -15.55
N LEU A 51 14.67 -1.11 -16.22
CA LEU A 51 13.33 -0.97 -16.76
C LEU A 51 13.04 -2.05 -17.84
N PRO A 52 11.83 -2.64 -17.86
CA PRO A 52 11.42 -3.52 -18.94
C PRO A 52 11.41 -2.79 -20.28
N ASP A 53 11.65 -3.53 -21.38
CA ASP A 53 11.68 -2.95 -22.73
C ASP A 53 10.27 -2.50 -23.19
N SER A 54 9.21 -3.11 -22.64
CA SER A 54 7.82 -2.70 -22.84
C SER A 54 6.98 -2.96 -21.60
N VAL A 55 6.04 -2.06 -21.32
CA VAL A 55 5.09 -2.17 -20.21
C VAL A 55 3.69 -1.76 -20.68
N SER A 56 2.67 -2.39 -20.11
CA SER A 56 1.27 -2.03 -20.35
C SER A 56 0.46 -2.04 -19.05
N PHE A 57 -0.55 -1.19 -18.99
CA PHE A 57 -1.56 -1.16 -17.94
C PHE A 57 -2.95 -1.34 -18.57
N ALA A 58 -3.70 -2.36 -18.15
CA ALA A 58 -5.04 -2.67 -18.63
C ALA A 58 -5.12 -2.79 -20.17
N GLY A 59 -4.09 -3.35 -20.80
CA GLY A 59 -3.96 -3.47 -22.25
C GLY A 59 -3.47 -2.20 -22.98
N GLU A 60 -3.33 -1.07 -22.29
CA GLU A 60 -2.80 0.17 -22.84
C GLU A 60 -1.28 0.24 -22.68
N ARG A 61 -0.56 0.62 -23.73
CA ARG A 61 0.90 0.74 -23.71
C ARG A 61 1.33 1.93 -22.82
N VAL A 62 2.34 1.71 -21.99
CA VAL A 62 3.11 2.78 -21.34
C VAL A 62 4.22 3.23 -22.31
N PRO A 63 4.25 4.50 -22.77
CA PRO A 63 5.16 4.97 -23.83
C PRO A 63 6.58 5.24 -23.30
N LEU A 64 7.33 4.18 -22.98
CA LEU A 64 8.69 4.28 -22.42
C LEU A 64 9.75 4.85 -23.39
N GLY A 65 9.37 5.20 -24.62
CA GLY A 65 10.20 5.98 -25.53
C GLY A 65 10.27 7.46 -25.15
N ASN A 66 9.29 7.96 -24.40
CA ASN A 66 9.28 9.32 -23.86
C ASN A 66 10.18 9.36 -22.61
N PHE A 67 11.13 10.31 -22.56
CA PHE A 67 12.12 10.36 -21.47
C PHE A 67 11.47 10.57 -20.10
N ASP A 68 10.45 11.42 -20.04
CA ASP A 68 9.69 11.80 -18.84
C ASP A 68 8.82 10.65 -18.31
N THR A 69 8.22 9.87 -19.21
CA THR A 69 7.48 8.65 -18.88
C THR A 69 8.42 7.58 -18.33
N ARG A 70 9.59 7.41 -18.97
CA ARG A 70 10.62 6.46 -18.54
C ARG A 70 11.16 6.82 -17.16
N GLU A 71 11.55 8.07 -16.94
CA GLU A 71 12.05 8.57 -15.66
C GLU A 71 10.98 8.50 -14.56
N SER A 72 9.71 8.75 -14.92
CA SER A 72 8.61 8.64 -13.95
C SER A 72 8.37 7.20 -13.49
N LEU A 73 8.45 6.22 -14.39
CA LEU A 73 8.35 4.81 -14.01
C LEU A 73 9.56 4.37 -13.19
N ASP A 74 10.78 4.76 -13.59
CA ASP A 74 12.02 4.44 -12.86
C ASP A 74 11.94 4.93 -11.41
N ARG A 75 11.55 6.20 -11.23
CA ARG A 75 11.33 6.80 -9.90
C ARG A 75 10.39 5.95 -9.04
N GLU A 76 9.21 5.60 -9.55
CA GLU A 76 8.21 4.90 -8.74
C GLU A 76 8.61 3.45 -8.44
N ILE A 77 9.37 2.79 -9.33
CA ILE A 77 9.98 1.48 -9.04
C ILE A 77 10.98 1.62 -7.89
N ILE A 78 11.91 2.56 -7.96
CA ILE A 78 12.93 2.81 -6.93
C ILE A 78 12.25 3.12 -5.59
N MET A 79 11.29 4.04 -5.59
CA MET A 79 10.57 4.45 -4.38
C MET A 79 9.77 3.32 -3.75
N THR A 80 9.20 2.43 -4.57
CA THR A 80 8.44 1.28 -4.06
C THR A 80 9.35 0.16 -3.59
N ALA A 81 10.40 -0.18 -4.35
CA ALA A 81 11.32 -1.26 -4.00
C ALA A 81 12.14 -0.94 -2.75
N TYR A 82 12.58 0.30 -2.56
CA TYR A 82 13.38 0.68 -1.39
C TYR A 82 12.58 0.94 -0.10
N ARG A 83 11.25 0.86 -0.16
CA ARG A 83 10.39 0.77 1.03
C ARG A 83 10.28 -0.68 1.52
N HIS A 84 11.41 -1.38 1.65
CA HIS A 84 11.48 -2.84 1.77
C HIS A 84 10.46 -3.44 2.76
N GLY A 85 10.41 -2.93 4.00
CA GLY A 85 9.49 -3.46 5.01
C GLY A 85 8.01 -3.29 4.64
N SER A 86 7.62 -2.16 4.06
CA SER A 86 6.25 -1.94 3.58
C SER A 86 5.96 -2.85 2.39
N THR A 87 6.85 -2.93 1.42
CA THR A 87 6.66 -3.75 0.21
C THR A 87 6.58 -5.24 0.52
N ILE A 88 7.39 -5.74 1.45
CA ILE A 88 7.24 -7.12 1.97
C ILE A 88 5.84 -7.33 2.54
N LEU A 89 5.36 -6.41 3.38
CA LEU A 89 4.03 -6.53 3.97
C LEU A 89 2.90 -6.41 2.94
N ILE A 90 3.08 -5.60 1.90
CA ILE A 90 2.15 -5.50 0.75
C ILE A 90 2.08 -6.83 0.03
N ILE A 91 3.22 -7.42 -0.34
CA ILE A 91 3.28 -8.71 -1.04
C ILE A 91 2.58 -9.79 -0.20
N LYS A 92 2.85 -9.86 1.10
CA LYS A 92 2.19 -10.80 2.02
C LYS A 92 0.68 -10.59 2.09
N ARG A 93 0.20 -9.34 2.12
CA ARG A 93 -1.24 -9.01 2.13
C ARG A 93 -1.92 -9.29 0.79
N ALA A 94 -1.21 -9.13 -0.32
CA ALA A 94 -1.76 -9.39 -1.65
C ALA A 94 -2.29 -10.82 -1.76
N ALA A 95 -1.54 -11.81 -1.28
CA ALA A 95 -1.97 -13.21 -1.24
C ALA A 95 -3.33 -13.42 -0.51
N ARG A 96 -3.65 -12.60 0.48
CA ARG A 96 -4.93 -12.65 1.22
C ARG A 96 -6.08 -12.01 0.44
N TYR A 97 -5.82 -10.88 -0.22
CA TYR A 97 -6.88 -9.98 -0.68
C TYR A 97 -7.07 -9.99 -2.19
N PHE A 98 -6.02 -10.27 -2.98
CA PHE A 98 -6.09 -10.32 -4.43
C PHE A 98 -7.12 -11.35 -4.93
N PRO A 99 -7.20 -12.59 -4.42
CA PRO A 99 -8.18 -13.55 -4.93
C PRO A 99 -9.63 -13.06 -4.90
N VAL A 100 -9.98 -12.23 -3.92
CA VAL A 100 -11.32 -11.61 -3.83
C VAL A 100 -11.46 -10.42 -4.78
N ILE A 101 -10.42 -9.58 -4.90
CA ILE A 101 -10.42 -8.44 -5.83
C ILE A 101 -10.50 -8.94 -7.26
N GLU A 102 -9.63 -9.87 -7.65
CA GLU A 102 -9.55 -10.48 -8.99
C GLU A 102 -10.91 -11.05 -9.41
N LYS A 103 -11.54 -11.83 -8.52
CA LYS A 103 -12.89 -12.35 -8.74
C LYS A 103 -13.92 -11.23 -8.98
N ILE A 104 -13.92 -10.18 -8.17
CA ILE A 104 -14.87 -9.06 -8.35
C ILE A 104 -14.57 -8.27 -9.62
N LEU A 105 -13.29 -8.03 -9.95
CA LEU A 105 -12.90 -7.36 -11.19
C LEU A 105 -13.40 -8.14 -12.41
N GLU A 106 -13.22 -9.46 -12.42
CA GLU A 106 -13.74 -10.35 -13.46
C GLU A 106 -15.27 -10.27 -13.57
N GLU A 107 -15.99 -10.41 -12.45
CA GLU A 107 -17.46 -10.31 -12.41
C GLU A 107 -17.98 -8.95 -12.92
N GLU A 108 -17.24 -7.87 -12.69
CA GLU A 108 -17.61 -6.50 -13.05
C GLU A 108 -17.06 -6.05 -14.41
N GLY A 109 -16.29 -6.91 -15.10
CA GLY A 109 -15.68 -6.62 -16.40
C GLY A 109 -14.57 -5.56 -16.36
N ILE A 110 -13.85 -5.46 -15.25
CA ILE A 110 -12.73 -4.53 -15.07
C ILE A 110 -11.41 -5.28 -15.29
N PRO A 111 -10.41 -4.71 -16.00
CA PRO A 111 -9.11 -5.34 -16.20
C PRO A 111 -8.42 -5.67 -14.87
N ASP A 112 -7.80 -6.85 -14.81
CA ASP A 112 -7.14 -7.38 -13.61
C ASP A 112 -6.07 -6.43 -13.02
N ASP A 113 -5.39 -5.67 -13.87
CA ASP A 113 -4.40 -4.65 -13.46
C ASP A 113 -4.97 -3.62 -12.46
N PHE A 114 -6.28 -3.40 -12.40
CA PHE A 114 -6.89 -2.50 -11.41
C PHE A 114 -6.76 -2.99 -9.96
N LYS A 115 -6.38 -4.25 -9.71
CA LYS A 115 -6.05 -4.69 -8.34
C LYS A 115 -4.87 -3.92 -7.73
N TYR A 116 -3.95 -3.44 -8.58
CA TYR A 116 -2.81 -2.63 -8.15
C TYR A 116 -3.20 -1.21 -7.74
N VAL A 117 -4.39 -0.74 -8.14
CA VAL A 117 -4.96 0.53 -7.63
C VAL A 117 -5.21 0.44 -6.13
N ALA A 118 -5.71 -0.70 -5.62
CA ALA A 118 -5.90 -0.89 -4.17
C ALA A 118 -4.57 -0.83 -3.38
N LEU A 119 -3.44 -1.20 -4.02
CA LEU A 119 -2.11 -1.03 -3.42
C LEU A 119 -1.73 0.46 -3.35
N ALA A 120 -1.94 1.20 -4.44
CA ALA A 120 -1.65 2.63 -4.53
C ALA A 120 -2.51 3.49 -3.59
N GLU A 121 -3.71 3.03 -3.22
CA GLU A 121 -4.61 3.72 -2.30
C GLU A 121 -4.31 3.43 -0.82
N SER A 122 -4.11 2.16 -0.47
CA SER A 122 -4.12 1.77 0.95
C SER A 122 -3.10 0.71 1.33
N GLU A 123 -2.30 0.22 0.38
CA GLU A 123 -1.41 -0.92 0.60
C GLU A 123 -2.17 -2.18 1.09
N LEU A 124 -3.44 -2.34 0.70
CA LEU A 124 -4.40 -3.36 1.19
C LEU A 124 -4.69 -3.26 2.69
N MET A 125 -4.87 -2.05 3.19
CA MET A 125 -5.17 -1.80 4.59
C MET A 125 -6.46 -0.99 4.74
N ASN A 126 -7.14 -1.19 5.86
CA ASN A 126 -8.36 -0.45 6.16
C ASN A 126 -8.03 0.87 6.89
N GLN A 127 -7.54 1.85 6.13
CA GLN A 127 -7.01 3.12 6.64
C GLN A 127 -7.96 4.29 6.45
N VAL A 128 -7.71 5.38 7.18
CA VAL A 128 -8.39 6.67 6.97
C VAL A 128 -7.34 7.70 6.57
N SER A 129 -7.50 8.32 5.40
CA SER A 129 -6.62 9.42 5.00
C SER A 129 -6.88 10.67 5.83
N PRO A 130 -5.93 11.62 5.89
CA PRO A 130 -6.16 12.94 6.47
C PRO A 130 -7.36 13.68 5.86
N ALA A 131 -7.68 13.42 4.59
CA ALA A 131 -8.84 14.00 3.90
C ALA A 131 -10.16 13.30 4.21
N GLY A 132 -10.15 12.17 4.92
CA GLY A 132 -11.35 11.40 5.29
C GLY A 132 -11.76 10.32 4.30
N ALA A 133 -10.88 9.98 3.34
CA ALA A 133 -11.00 8.80 2.50
C ALA A 133 -10.84 7.53 3.35
N VAL A 134 -11.61 6.48 3.07
CA VAL A 134 -11.68 5.30 3.95
C VAL A 134 -11.51 3.99 3.19
N GLY A 135 -10.77 3.09 3.83
CA GLY A 135 -10.70 1.67 3.50
C GLY A 135 -9.71 1.32 2.42
N PHE A 136 -9.84 0.10 1.91
CA PHE A 136 -8.92 -0.49 0.94
C PHE A 136 -8.80 0.33 -0.35
N TRP A 137 -9.90 0.99 -0.70
CA TRP A 137 -10.05 1.79 -1.92
C TRP A 137 -10.07 3.29 -1.65
N GLN A 138 -9.81 3.71 -0.40
CA GLN A 138 -9.81 5.13 0.02
C GLN A 138 -11.01 5.91 -0.55
N ILE A 139 -12.21 5.42 -0.27
CA ILE A 139 -13.45 6.02 -0.79
C ILE A 139 -13.82 7.24 0.07
N MET A 140 -14.07 8.38 -0.58
CA MET A 140 -14.61 9.57 0.07
C MET A 140 -16.05 9.36 0.50
N SER A 141 -16.46 9.95 1.64
CA SER A 141 -17.82 9.77 2.16
C SER A 141 -18.92 10.21 1.18
N ALA A 142 -18.70 11.33 0.48
CA ALA A 142 -19.62 11.81 -0.55
C ALA A 142 -19.76 10.82 -1.71
N THR A 143 -18.63 10.33 -2.24
CA THR A 143 -18.59 9.31 -3.30
C THR A 143 -19.25 8.02 -2.86
N GLY A 144 -18.94 7.51 -1.65
CA GLY A 144 -19.59 6.30 -1.15
C GLY A 144 -21.11 6.42 -1.11
N LYS A 145 -21.64 7.56 -0.64
CA LYS A 145 -23.09 7.82 -0.64
C LYS A 145 -23.69 7.91 -2.03
N GLU A 146 -23.01 8.58 -2.96
CA GLU A 146 -23.42 8.66 -4.37
C GLU A 146 -23.56 7.27 -5.01
N TYR A 147 -22.66 6.34 -4.64
CA TYR A 147 -22.67 4.96 -5.09
C TYR A 147 -23.51 4.02 -4.19
N GLY A 148 -24.37 4.59 -3.33
CA GLY A 148 -25.36 3.85 -2.56
C GLY A 148 -24.84 3.15 -1.29
N MET A 149 -23.61 3.44 -0.86
CA MET A 149 -23.06 2.88 0.38
C MET A 149 -23.77 3.44 1.61
N GLU A 150 -24.06 2.56 2.58
CA GLU A 150 -24.50 2.97 3.90
C GLU A 150 -23.33 3.53 4.71
N ILE A 151 -23.41 4.83 5.04
CA ILE A 151 -22.39 5.54 5.83
C ILE A 151 -23.06 6.34 6.94
N ASN A 152 -22.92 5.87 8.17
CA ASN A 152 -23.42 6.49 9.40
C ASN A 152 -22.58 6.05 10.63
N ASN A 153 -23.05 6.38 11.82
CA ASN A 153 -22.31 6.15 13.07
C ASN A 153 -22.18 4.68 13.47
N GLU A 154 -23.09 3.80 13.03
CA GLU A 154 -23.11 2.36 13.35
C GLU A 154 -22.52 1.51 12.22
N VAL A 155 -22.74 1.92 10.97
CA VAL A 155 -22.34 1.22 9.76
C VAL A 155 -21.60 2.18 8.84
N ASP A 156 -20.39 1.81 8.43
CA ASP A 156 -19.66 2.50 7.37
C ASP A 156 -19.14 1.48 6.36
N GLU A 157 -19.88 1.28 5.28
CA GLU A 157 -19.60 0.27 4.26
C GLU A 157 -18.33 0.55 3.46
N ARG A 158 -17.70 1.73 3.59
CA ARG A 158 -16.37 1.99 3.01
C ARG A 158 -15.29 1.08 3.61
N TYR A 159 -15.49 0.64 4.85
CA TYR A 159 -14.63 -0.38 5.47
C TYR A 159 -14.97 -1.80 4.99
N HIS A 160 -16.12 -2.03 4.35
CA HIS A 160 -16.54 -3.35 3.88
C HIS A 160 -15.80 -3.68 2.58
N PHE A 161 -14.96 -4.71 2.63
CA PHE A 161 -14.01 -5.00 1.57
C PHE A 161 -14.67 -5.29 0.21
N GLU A 162 -15.63 -6.21 0.14
CA GLU A 162 -16.31 -6.57 -1.11
C GLU A 162 -17.16 -5.41 -1.66
N LYS A 163 -17.95 -4.75 -0.80
CA LYS A 163 -18.79 -3.62 -1.22
C LYS A 163 -17.96 -2.43 -1.73
N SER A 164 -16.90 -2.06 -1.02
CA SER A 164 -15.99 -1.00 -1.49
C SER A 164 -15.29 -1.37 -2.80
N THR A 165 -14.93 -2.64 -2.98
CA THR A 165 -14.35 -3.14 -4.25
C THR A 165 -15.33 -3.00 -5.41
N ARG A 166 -16.61 -3.38 -5.23
CA ARG A 166 -17.64 -3.19 -6.26
C ARG A 166 -17.91 -1.72 -6.58
N VAL A 167 -17.88 -0.85 -5.57
CA VAL A 167 -18.00 0.60 -5.78
C VAL A 167 -16.82 1.14 -6.59
N ALA A 168 -15.60 0.71 -6.30
CA ALA A 168 -14.43 1.07 -7.10
C ALA A 168 -14.57 0.58 -8.55
N CYS A 169 -15.04 -0.65 -8.76
CA CYS A 169 -15.33 -1.19 -10.10
C CYS A 169 -16.37 -0.35 -10.85
N ASP A 170 -17.47 0.04 -10.20
CA ASP A 170 -18.48 0.91 -10.80
C ASP A 170 -17.90 2.28 -11.19
N TYR A 171 -17.02 2.84 -10.36
CA TYR A 171 -16.29 4.05 -10.70
C TYR A 171 -15.41 3.87 -11.93
N PHE A 172 -14.58 2.82 -11.98
CA PHE A 172 -13.69 2.55 -13.10
C PHE A 172 -14.45 2.35 -14.40
N ARG A 173 -15.54 1.58 -14.37
CA ARG A 173 -16.40 1.34 -15.54
C ARG A 173 -16.97 2.64 -16.09
N LYS A 174 -17.54 3.49 -15.22
CA LYS A 174 -18.10 4.79 -15.60
C LYS A 174 -17.02 5.76 -16.11
N SER A 175 -15.83 5.73 -15.52
CA SER A 175 -14.71 6.54 -16.00
C SER A 175 -14.19 6.05 -17.35
N TYR A 176 -14.11 4.74 -17.57
CA TYR A 176 -13.73 4.17 -18.87
C TYR A 176 -14.77 4.49 -19.95
N GLN A 177 -16.07 4.35 -19.65
CA GLN A 177 -17.15 4.76 -20.55
C GLN A 177 -17.07 6.23 -20.95
N LYS A 178 -16.58 7.09 -20.04
CA LYS A 178 -16.40 8.52 -20.30
C LYS A 178 -15.15 8.83 -21.13
N TYR A 179 -14.01 8.24 -20.80
CA TYR A 179 -12.73 8.63 -21.37
C TYR A 179 -12.26 7.72 -22.51
N GLY A 180 -12.80 6.50 -22.63
CA GLY A 180 -12.32 5.48 -23.56
C GLY A 180 -10.90 5.01 -23.27
N SER A 181 -10.36 5.32 -22.08
CA SER A 181 -9.00 4.98 -21.67
C SER A 181 -8.95 4.57 -20.20
N TRP A 182 -8.33 3.43 -19.93
CA TRP A 182 -8.07 2.89 -18.60
C TRP A 182 -7.04 3.71 -17.83
N THR A 183 -6.02 4.24 -18.50
CA THR A 183 -5.02 5.11 -17.86
C THR A 183 -5.65 6.42 -17.39
N LEU A 184 -6.52 7.04 -18.19
CA LEU A 184 -7.33 8.19 -17.75
C LEU A 184 -8.36 7.80 -16.69
N ALA A 185 -8.97 6.62 -16.78
CA ALA A 185 -9.90 6.14 -15.76
C ALA A 185 -9.23 5.99 -14.39
N ALA A 186 -8.03 5.40 -14.33
CA ALA A 186 -7.22 5.30 -13.13
C ALA A 186 -6.81 6.68 -12.60
N ALA A 187 -6.31 7.57 -13.46
CA ALA A 187 -5.95 8.93 -13.07
C ALA A 187 -7.15 9.70 -12.49
N SER A 188 -8.34 9.53 -13.06
CA SER A 188 -9.56 10.14 -12.55
C SER A 188 -9.97 9.62 -11.18
N TYR A 189 -9.55 8.41 -10.78
CA TYR A 189 -9.84 7.87 -9.45
C TYR A 189 -9.10 8.66 -8.37
N ASN A 190 -7.84 9.02 -8.64
CA ASN A 190 -7.00 9.80 -7.74
C ASN A 190 -7.30 11.31 -7.80
N GLY A 191 -7.23 11.91 -8.99
CA GLY A 191 -7.38 13.35 -9.17
C GLY A 191 -8.84 13.84 -9.22
N GLY A 192 -9.79 12.91 -9.37
CA GLY A 192 -11.20 13.22 -9.61
C GLY A 192 -11.50 13.57 -11.08
N ARG A 193 -12.66 13.14 -11.57
CA ARG A 193 -13.09 13.37 -12.97
C ARG A 193 -13.06 14.84 -13.38
N LYS A 194 -13.49 15.75 -12.50
CA LYS A 194 -13.54 17.18 -12.79
C LYS A 194 -12.15 17.75 -13.12
N ALA A 195 -11.13 17.40 -12.33
CA ALA A 195 -9.77 17.89 -12.56
C ALA A 195 -9.20 17.32 -13.87
N ILE A 196 -9.46 16.04 -14.15
CA ILE A 196 -9.06 15.43 -15.44
C ILE A 196 -9.76 16.11 -16.62
N ASP A 197 -11.06 16.36 -16.54
CA ASP A 197 -11.82 17.04 -17.59
C ASP A 197 -11.27 18.46 -17.86
N GLU A 198 -10.96 19.21 -16.80
CA GLU A 198 -10.37 20.54 -16.90
C GLU A 198 -9.02 20.50 -17.62
N GLN A 199 -8.13 19.56 -17.27
CA GLN A 199 -6.81 19.45 -17.90
C GLN A 199 -6.87 18.99 -19.35
N LEU A 200 -7.74 18.02 -19.67
CA LEU A 200 -8.01 17.62 -21.06
C LEU A 200 -8.47 18.83 -21.89
N ALA A 201 -9.37 19.66 -21.36
CA ALA A 201 -9.91 20.81 -22.05
C ALA A 201 -8.91 21.96 -22.23
N ILE A 202 -8.09 22.24 -21.22
CA ILE A 202 -7.07 23.30 -21.25
C ILE A 202 -5.94 22.94 -22.21
N GLN A 203 -5.43 21.71 -22.11
CA GLN A 203 -4.21 21.29 -22.80
C GLN A 203 -4.47 20.71 -24.19
N LYS A 204 -5.75 20.48 -24.55
CA LYS A 204 -6.16 19.90 -25.84
C LYS A 204 -5.54 18.53 -26.10
N GLN A 205 -5.35 17.77 -25.03
CA GLN A 205 -4.85 16.39 -25.07
C GLN A 205 -5.98 15.40 -24.79
N ASN A 206 -5.74 14.14 -25.10
CA ASN A 206 -6.72 13.05 -24.95
C ASN A 206 -6.15 11.78 -24.31
N ASN A 207 -4.91 11.82 -23.81
CA ASN A 207 -4.26 10.68 -23.18
C ASN A 207 -3.53 11.14 -21.90
N TYR A 208 -3.31 10.19 -20.98
CA TYR A 208 -2.69 10.48 -19.69
C TYR A 208 -1.26 11.02 -19.80
N TYR A 209 -0.45 10.44 -20.68
CA TYR A 209 1.00 10.66 -20.72
C TYR A 209 1.38 12.05 -21.23
N ASP A 210 0.50 12.68 -22.02
CA ASP A 210 0.72 14.03 -22.55
C ASP A 210 0.08 15.13 -21.67
N LEU A 211 -0.60 14.76 -20.58
CA LEU A 211 -1.24 15.73 -19.68
C LEU A 211 -0.30 16.19 -18.57
N LEU A 212 -0.18 17.50 -18.41
CA LEU A 212 0.33 18.12 -17.18
C LEU A 212 -0.73 18.01 -16.07
N LEU A 213 -0.53 17.10 -15.13
CA LEU A 213 -1.42 16.89 -13.99
C LEU A 213 -0.78 17.39 -12.69
N SER A 214 -1.53 17.38 -11.57
CA SER A 214 -0.93 17.60 -10.26
C SER A 214 0.12 16.52 -9.97
N ASP A 215 1.14 16.82 -9.17
CA ASP A 215 2.25 15.88 -8.89
C ASP A 215 1.75 14.51 -8.43
N GLU A 216 0.80 14.47 -7.48
CA GLU A 216 0.22 13.21 -7.03
C GLU A 216 -0.45 12.42 -8.18
N THR A 217 -1.26 13.08 -9.01
CA THR A 217 -1.99 12.40 -10.11
C THR A 217 -1.03 11.98 -11.23
N ALA A 218 -0.05 12.82 -11.57
CA ALA A 218 0.96 12.54 -12.60
C ALA A 218 1.87 11.36 -12.23
N ARG A 219 2.04 11.11 -10.93
CA ARG A 219 2.82 9.98 -10.40
C ARG A 219 1.97 8.73 -10.20
N TYR A 220 0.67 8.90 -10.01
CA TYR A 220 -0.25 7.85 -9.59
C TYR A 220 -0.24 6.61 -10.50
N LEU A 221 -0.34 6.79 -11.82
CA LEU A 221 -0.32 5.66 -12.75
C LEU A 221 1.02 4.91 -12.70
N PHE A 222 2.14 5.63 -12.63
CA PHE A 222 3.46 5.03 -12.54
C PHE A 222 3.66 4.28 -11.22
N ARG A 223 3.06 4.76 -10.11
CA ARG A 223 3.03 4.05 -8.83
C ARG A 223 2.25 2.73 -8.94
N ILE A 224 1.11 2.74 -9.61
CA ILE A 224 0.33 1.52 -9.88
C ILE A 224 1.12 0.53 -10.74
N VAL A 225 1.77 1.01 -11.80
CA VAL A 225 2.59 0.18 -12.69
C VAL A 225 3.84 -0.35 -11.98
N ALA A 226 4.47 0.43 -11.11
CA ALA A 226 5.59 -0.02 -10.29
C ALA A 226 5.16 -1.17 -9.37
N TYR A 227 3.99 -1.04 -8.71
CA TYR A 227 3.42 -2.13 -7.95
C TYR A 227 3.18 -3.37 -8.82
N LYS A 228 2.59 -3.22 -10.01
CA LYS A 228 2.40 -4.34 -10.94
C LYS A 228 3.70 -5.09 -11.20
N LEU A 229 4.74 -4.37 -11.64
CA LEU A 229 6.02 -4.98 -11.99
C LEU A 229 6.67 -5.69 -10.79
N ILE A 230 6.65 -5.08 -9.61
CA ILE A 230 7.21 -5.68 -8.40
C ILE A 230 6.40 -6.90 -7.97
N MET A 231 5.08 -6.85 -8.02
CA MET A 231 4.21 -7.95 -7.61
C MET A 231 4.28 -9.14 -8.56
N GLU A 232 4.43 -8.91 -9.86
CA GLU A 232 4.56 -9.97 -10.88
C GLU A 232 5.93 -10.65 -10.86
N ASN A 233 6.98 -9.94 -10.44
CA ASN A 233 8.31 -10.52 -10.30
C ASN A 233 9.09 -9.96 -9.09
N PRO A 234 8.70 -10.31 -7.84
CA PRO A 234 9.30 -9.72 -6.64
C PRO A 234 10.81 -9.95 -6.55
N SER A 235 11.28 -11.09 -7.03
CA SER A 235 12.70 -11.48 -6.99
C SER A 235 13.61 -10.54 -7.77
N SER A 236 13.15 -10.02 -8.91
CA SER A 236 13.89 -9.05 -9.72
C SER A 236 14.03 -7.67 -9.06
N TYR A 237 13.28 -7.44 -7.99
CA TYR A 237 13.32 -6.22 -7.19
C TYR A 237 13.84 -6.45 -5.77
N GLY A 238 14.49 -7.59 -5.51
CA GLY A 238 15.14 -7.90 -4.23
C GLY A 238 14.19 -8.46 -3.16
N PHE A 239 13.01 -8.94 -3.53
CA PHE A 239 12.06 -9.56 -2.61
C PHE A 239 12.00 -11.07 -2.81
N SER A 240 12.52 -11.82 -1.84
CA SER A 240 12.35 -13.27 -1.76
C SER A 240 11.46 -13.59 -0.56
N ILE A 241 10.21 -13.97 -0.83
CA ILE A 241 9.20 -14.27 0.18
C ILE A 241 8.61 -15.63 -0.19
N ARG A 242 8.69 -16.59 0.73
CA ARG A 242 8.20 -17.94 0.50
C ARG A 242 6.66 -17.99 0.62
N PRO A 243 5.95 -18.86 -0.11
CA PRO A 243 4.48 -18.94 -0.07
C PRO A 243 3.90 -19.09 1.35
N GLU A 244 4.55 -19.85 2.21
CA GLU A 244 4.17 -20.05 3.62
C GLU A 244 4.33 -18.80 4.49
N GLU A 245 5.15 -17.84 4.06
CA GLU A 245 5.30 -16.57 4.75
C GLU A 245 4.15 -15.62 4.42
N MET A 246 3.46 -15.83 3.30
CA MET A 246 2.34 -14.99 2.85
C MET A 246 1.14 -15.08 3.79
N TYR A 247 0.35 -14.00 3.85
CA TYR A 247 -0.90 -14.03 4.61
C TYR A 247 -1.96 -14.73 3.78
N GLN A 248 -2.43 -15.91 4.23
CA GLN A 248 -3.47 -16.64 3.49
C GLN A 248 -4.84 -15.95 3.60
N PRO A 249 -5.76 -16.23 2.67
CA PRO A 249 -7.15 -15.77 2.73
C PRO A 249 -7.83 -16.05 4.07
N LEU A 250 -8.74 -15.16 4.46
CA LEU A 250 -9.52 -15.33 5.69
C LEU A 250 -10.64 -16.33 5.47
N ARG A 251 -10.78 -17.31 6.38
CA ARG A 251 -11.85 -18.31 6.35
C ARG A 251 -13.00 -17.90 7.26
N TYR A 252 -14.22 -17.87 6.73
CA TYR A 252 -15.42 -17.43 7.45
C TYR A 252 -16.69 -17.98 6.82
N THR A 253 -17.74 -18.04 7.63
CA THR A 253 -19.13 -18.16 7.17
C THR A 253 -19.85 -16.81 7.31
N GLU A 254 -20.98 -16.65 6.62
CA GLU A 254 -21.81 -15.45 6.76
C GLU A 254 -23.10 -15.76 7.53
N VAL A 255 -23.41 -14.91 8.49
CA VAL A 255 -24.66 -14.97 9.26
C VAL A 255 -25.55 -13.80 8.86
N LYS A 256 -26.77 -14.13 8.43
CA LYS A 256 -27.82 -13.15 8.15
C LYS A 256 -28.32 -12.54 9.45
N VAL A 257 -28.34 -11.21 9.52
CA VAL A 257 -28.81 -10.42 10.67
C VAL A 257 -29.81 -9.36 10.20
N ASP A 258 -31.07 -9.52 10.59
CA ASP A 258 -32.19 -8.60 10.31
C ASP A 258 -32.87 -8.06 11.59
N THR A 259 -32.23 -8.31 12.75
CA THR A 259 -32.64 -7.85 14.07
C THR A 259 -31.55 -6.99 14.71
N ALA A 260 -31.86 -6.38 15.87
CA ALA A 260 -30.87 -5.63 16.62
C ALA A 260 -29.84 -6.58 17.26
N VAL A 261 -28.57 -6.16 17.25
CA VAL A 261 -27.51 -6.80 18.05
C VAL A 261 -27.14 -5.83 19.16
N THR A 262 -27.58 -6.09 20.39
CA THR A 262 -27.38 -5.18 21.52
C THR A 262 -25.96 -5.21 22.08
N ASP A 263 -25.23 -6.30 21.85
CA ASP A 263 -23.87 -6.50 22.35
C ASP A 263 -23.10 -7.45 21.40
N PHE A 264 -22.19 -6.88 20.62
CA PHE A 264 -21.36 -7.65 19.69
C PHE A 264 -20.33 -8.56 20.38
N ALA A 265 -19.95 -8.30 21.63
CA ALA A 265 -19.07 -9.19 22.36
C ALA A 265 -19.81 -10.48 22.75
N ARG A 266 -21.05 -10.36 23.25
CA ARG A 266 -21.91 -11.53 23.50
C ARG A 266 -22.30 -12.26 22.21
N PHE A 267 -22.64 -11.52 21.16
CA PHE A 267 -22.92 -12.08 19.84
C PHE A 267 -21.74 -12.91 19.33
N ALA A 268 -20.52 -12.36 19.35
CA ALA A 268 -19.30 -13.06 18.96
C ALA A 268 -19.08 -14.34 19.79
N ALA A 269 -19.26 -14.26 21.10
CA ALA A 269 -19.09 -15.41 22.00
C ALA A 269 -20.08 -16.54 21.66
N GLY A 270 -21.31 -16.22 21.26
CA GLY A 270 -22.30 -17.20 20.81
C GLY A 270 -21.89 -17.99 19.56
N PHE A 271 -20.96 -17.46 18.76
CA PHE A 271 -20.38 -18.14 17.60
C PHE A 271 -18.98 -18.72 17.87
N GLY A 272 -18.55 -18.81 19.12
CA GLY A 272 -17.23 -19.36 19.46
C GLY A 272 -16.06 -18.46 19.04
N THR A 273 -16.30 -17.17 18.81
CA THR A 273 -15.25 -16.18 18.51
C THR A 273 -15.24 -15.05 19.54
N ASN A 274 -14.43 -14.02 19.33
CA ASN A 274 -14.35 -12.86 20.22
C ASN A 274 -14.60 -11.55 19.47
N TYR A 275 -14.92 -10.50 20.22
CA TYR A 275 -15.19 -9.17 19.68
C TYR A 275 -14.08 -8.67 18.75
N LYS A 276 -12.80 -8.85 19.13
CA LYS A 276 -11.65 -8.41 18.30
C LYS A 276 -11.69 -9.06 16.91
N LEU A 277 -11.88 -10.38 16.83
CA LEU A 277 -11.96 -11.07 15.55
C LEU A 277 -13.22 -10.69 14.77
N LEU A 278 -14.37 -10.58 15.44
CA LEU A 278 -15.60 -10.13 14.77
C LEU A 278 -15.40 -8.77 14.09
N LYS A 279 -14.77 -7.79 14.78
CA LYS A 279 -14.46 -6.47 14.21
C LYS A 279 -13.37 -6.50 13.15
N PHE A 280 -12.42 -7.42 13.24
CA PHE A 280 -11.39 -7.61 12.22
C PHE A 280 -12.00 -8.11 10.90
N TYR A 281 -12.93 -9.05 10.95
CA TYR A 281 -13.64 -9.57 9.77
C TYR A 281 -14.73 -8.61 9.27
N ASN A 282 -15.31 -7.81 10.16
CA ASN A 282 -16.41 -6.87 9.85
C ASN A 282 -16.06 -5.44 10.30
N PRO A 283 -15.01 -4.83 9.74
CA PRO A 283 -14.58 -3.49 10.16
C PRO A 283 -15.59 -2.40 9.83
N TRP A 284 -16.58 -2.69 8.97
CA TRP A 284 -17.70 -1.81 8.63
C TRP A 284 -18.72 -1.65 9.74
N LEU A 285 -18.77 -2.58 10.71
CA LEU A 285 -19.48 -2.34 11.96
C LEU A 285 -18.67 -1.34 12.77
N ARG A 286 -19.25 -0.21 13.17
CA ARG A 286 -18.51 0.89 13.84
C ARG A 286 -18.79 1.01 15.32
N LYS A 287 -19.91 0.48 15.80
CA LYS A 287 -20.29 0.46 17.21
C LYS A 287 -20.19 -0.95 17.81
N PRO A 288 -20.23 -1.08 19.15
CA PRO A 288 -20.31 -2.38 19.83
C PRO A 288 -21.73 -2.99 19.81
N PHE A 289 -22.66 -2.34 19.13
CA PHE A 289 -24.03 -2.79 18.90
C PHE A 289 -24.44 -2.42 17.47
N LEU A 290 -25.60 -2.94 17.04
CA LEU A 290 -26.26 -2.61 15.79
C LEU A 290 -27.75 -2.46 16.05
N THR A 291 -28.28 -1.27 15.82
CA THR A 291 -29.70 -0.97 15.97
C THR A 291 -30.47 -1.60 14.81
N ARG A 292 -31.63 -2.21 15.12
CA ARG A 292 -32.51 -2.73 14.07
C ARG A 292 -32.96 -1.61 13.14
N ARG A 293 -32.88 -1.84 11.84
CA ARG A 293 -33.47 -0.98 10.82
C ARG A 293 -34.47 -1.76 9.98
N LEU A 294 -35.64 -1.17 9.77
CA LEU A 294 -36.69 -1.78 8.96
C LEU A 294 -36.16 -2.03 7.55
N ASN A 295 -36.49 -3.20 6.99
CA ASN A 295 -36.10 -3.63 5.64
C ASN A 295 -34.58 -3.63 5.38
N LYS A 296 -33.76 -3.73 6.42
CA LYS A 296 -32.32 -3.89 6.31
C LYS A 296 -31.90 -5.26 6.83
N THR A 297 -31.05 -5.89 6.04
CA THR A 297 -30.40 -7.16 6.35
C THR A 297 -28.91 -6.98 6.16
N TYR A 298 -28.16 -7.46 7.13
CA TYR A 298 -26.71 -7.49 7.09
C TYR A 298 -26.23 -8.93 7.05
N PHE A 299 -25.10 -9.15 6.39
CA PHE A 299 -24.38 -10.42 6.41
C PHE A 299 -23.09 -10.18 7.18
N ILE A 300 -23.00 -10.78 8.36
CA ILE A 300 -21.86 -10.62 9.26
C ILE A 300 -20.96 -11.85 9.11
N LYS A 301 -19.70 -11.62 8.79
CA LYS A 301 -18.68 -12.67 8.65
C LYS A 301 -18.29 -13.21 10.01
N ILE A 302 -18.45 -14.50 10.22
CA ILE A 302 -18.05 -15.21 11.41
C ILE A 302 -16.82 -16.06 11.07
N PRO A 303 -15.67 -15.84 11.74
CA PRO A 303 -14.48 -16.65 11.50
C PRO A 303 -14.77 -18.12 11.73
N GLU A 304 -14.28 -19.00 10.84
CA GLU A 304 -14.38 -20.44 11.05
C GLU A 304 -13.59 -20.88 12.30
N PRO A 305 -13.96 -22.00 12.94
CA PRO A 305 -13.13 -22.65 13.96
C PRO A 305 -11.68 -22.81 13.48
N GLY A 306 -10.71 -22.62 14.38
CA GLY A 306 -9.30 -22.73 14.03
C GLY A 306 -8.72 -21.58 13.21
N SER A 307 -9.52 -20.68 12.61
CA SER A 307 -9.03 -19.54 11.81
C SER A 307 -8.02 -18.62 12.50
N ARG A 308 -7.96 -18.65 13.84
CA ARG A 308 -6.98 -17.90 14.65
C ARG A 308 -5.70 -18.66 14.94
N THR A 309 -5.78 -19.98 15.10
CA THR A 309 -4.74 -20.81 15.76
C THR A 309 -4.25 -21.97 14.91
N GLU A 310 -5.11 -22.57 14.09
CA GLU A 310 -4.78 -23.73 13.26
C GLU A 310 -4.10 -23.36 11.93
N PHE A 311 -3.98 -22.07 11.64
CA PHE A 311 -3.17 -21.59 10.51
C PHE A 311 -1.71 -22.07 10.59
N GLU A 312 -1.18 -22.31 11.79
CA GLU A 312 0.18 -22.84 11.97
C GLU A 312 0.26 -24.37 11.77
N ALA A 313 -0.82 -25.13 11.96
CA ALA A 313 -0.79 -26.59 11.92
C ALA A 313 -0.55 -27.13 10.50
N ASP A 314 -1.23 -26.57 9.49
CA ASP A 314 -1.07 -26.95 8.08
C ASP A 314 0.31 -26.54 7.53
N LEU A 315 0.91 -25.47 8.06
CA LEU A 315 2.24 -25.00 7.66
C LEU A 315 3.38 -25.80 8.31
N LEU A 316 3.16 -26.37 9.50
CA LEU A 316 4.15 -27.22 10.17
C LEU A 316 4.15 -28.65 9.61
N GLN A 317 3.00 -29.18 9.19
CA GLN A 317 2.94 -30.52 8.57
C GLN A 317 3.62 -30.59 7.19
N ASN A 318 3.70 -29.48 6.47
CA ASN A 318 4.37 -29.39 5.17
C ASN A 318 5.88 -29.04 5.24
N ARG A 319 6.47 -28.97 6.45
CA ARG A 319 7.92 -28.75 6.62
C ARG A 319 8.73 -30.04 6.68
N ASP A 320 8.06 -31.18 6.89
CA ASP A 320 8.67 -32.49 7.04
C ASP A 320 8.54 -33.38 5.77
N GLN A 321 8.15 -32.78 4.63
CA GLN A 321 8.13 -33.41 3.30
C GLN A 321 9.04 -32.65 2.34
#